data_AF-A0A2W5EIL7-F1
#
_entry.id   AF-A0A2W5EIL7-F1
#
_cell.length_a   1.000
_cell.length_b   1.000
_cell.length_c   1.000
_cell.angle_alpha   90.00
_cell.angle_beta   90.00
_cell.angle_gamma   90.00
#
_symmetry.space_group_name_H-M   'P 1'
#
loop_
_entity.id
_entity.type
_entity.pdbx_description
1 polymer ?
#
loop_
_entity_poly.entity_id
_entity_poly.type
_entity_poly.pdbx_seq_one_letter_code
_entity_poly.pdbx_strand_id
1 'polypeptide(L)'
;MDTTAQILGHFGSAFSIVTLIPQVIKTWKSKSVRDISFATLLIQLIQVVAWLLYGILLKNMPLIIVNLFMFTNTFLLVIMKMKYKTKIEL
;
A
#
# COMPACT_ATOMS: atom_id res chain seq x y z
N MET A 1 0.40 -1.89 28.78
CA MET A 1 1.39 -1.84 27.68
C MET A 1 2.29 -0.65 27.96
N ASP A 2 3.61 -0.83 27.96
CA ASP A 2 4.58 0.23 28.29
C ASP A 2 4.36 1.48 27.41
N THR A 3 4.50 2.67 27.99
CA THR A 3 4.30 3.96 27.30
C THR A 3 5.18 4.07 26.05
N THR A 4 6.40 3.55 26.12
CA THR A 4 7.34 3.48 25.00
C THR A 4 6.78 2.67 23.82
N ALA A 5 6.15 1.53 24.10
CA ALA A 5 5.58 0.66 23.08
C ALA A 5 4.40 1.32 22.34
N GLN A 6 3.60 2.12 23.04
CA GLN A 6 2.48 2.86 22.43
C GLN A 6 2.98 3.94 21.47
N ILE A 7 4.01 4.70 21.87
CA ILE A 7 4.63 5.73 21.03
C ILE A 7 5.22 5.09 19.76
N LEU A 8 6.01 4.03 19.90
CA LEU A 8 6.60 3.32 18.76
C LEU A 8 5.52 2.74 17.84
N GLY A 9 4.43 2.20 18.39
CA GLY A 9 3.29 1.69 17.64
C GLY A 9 2.60 2.78 16.80
N HIS A 10 2.37 3.96 17.38
CA HIS A 10 1.78 5.09 16.66
C HIS A 10 2.70 5.63 15.56
N PHE A 11 4.00 5.78 15.86
CA PHE A 11 5.00 6.19 14.86
C PHE A 11 5.09 5.20 13.71
N GLY A 12 5.24 3.90 14.01
CA GLY A 12 5.29 2.85 13.00
C GLY A 12 4.04 2.82 12.12
N SER A 13 2.86 3.01 12.72
CA SER A 13 1.59 3.09 11.99
C SER A 13 1.53 4.29 11.05
N ALA A 14 1.96 5.47 11.52
CA ALA A 14 1.98 6.70 10.71
C ALA A 14 2.94 6.58 9.51
N PHE A 15 4.16 6.08 9.73
CA PHE A 15 5.12 5.86 8.64
C PHE A 15 4.65 4.79 7.66
N SER A 16 4.00 3.73 8.14
CA SER A 16 3.44 2.68 7.27
C SER A 16 2.42 3.25 6.29
N ILE A 17 1.53 4.13 6.76
CA ILE A 17 0.56 4.84 5.91
C ILE A 17 1.29 5.62 4.81
N VAL A 18 2.34 6.38 5.14
CA VAL A 18 3.01 7.25 4.18
C VAL A 18 3.87 6.49 3.17
N THR A 19 4.29 5.25 3.46
CA THR A 19 5.34 4.52 2.70
C THR A 19 5.04 4.39 1.20
N LEU A 20 3.78 4.18 0.82
CA LEU A 20 3.41 3.98 -0.60
C LEU A 20 3.03 5.28 -1.34
N ILE A 21 2.84 6.39 -0.63
CA ILE A 21 2.45 7.68 -1.21
C ILE A 21 3.52 8.23 -2.16
N PRO A 22 4.83 8.27 -1.82
CA PRO A 22 5.87 8.74 -2.74
C PRO A 22 5.90 7.96 -4.05
N GLN A 23 5.66 6.64 -4.00
CA GLN A 23 5.65 5.79 -5.18
C GLN A 23 4.45 6.12 -6.08
N VAL A 24 3.26 6.28 -5.50
CA VAL A 24 2.05 6.72 -6.23
C VAL A 24 2.29 8.07 -6.92
N ILE A 25 2.83 9.05 -6.19
CA ILE A 25 3.11 10.40 -6.73
C ILE A 25 4.14 10.31 -7.86
N LYS A 26 5.23 9.55 -7.67
CA LYS A 26 6.26 9.37 -8.69
C LYS A 26 5.68 8.76 -9.96
N THR A 27 4.92 7.67 -9.85
CA THR A 27 4.28 7.01 -10.99
C THR A 27 3.25 7.91 -11.67
N TRP A 28 2.48 8.69 -10.91
CA TRP A 28 1.57 9.67 -11.49
C TRP A 28 2.31 10.72 -12.30
N LYS A 29 3.37 11.32 -11.75
CA LYS A 29 4.12 12.41 -12.39
C LYS A 29 4.92 11.93 -13.60
N SER A 30 5.64 10.82 -13.47
CA SER A 30 6.48 10.29 -14.55
C SER A 30 5.69 9.61 -15.65
N LYS A 31 4.45 9.16 -15.37
CA LYS A 31 3.64 8.29 -16.25
C LYS A 31 4.39 7.02 -16.67
N SER A 32 5.44 6.63 -15.94
CA SER A 32 6.28 5.48 -16.23
C SER A 32 6.12 4.42 -15.15
N VAL A 33 5.91 3.20 -15.60
CA VAL A 33 5.71 2.00 -14.76
C VAL A 33 6.68 0.89 -15.16
N ARG A 34 7.72 1.22 -15.94
CA ARG A 34 8.68 0.25 -16.49
C ARG A 34 9.36 -0.55 -15.37
N ASP A 35 9.75 0.12 -14.30
CA ASP A 35 10.53 -0.46 -13.21
C ASP A 35 9.67 -1.12 -12.12
N ILE A 36 8.34 -1.01 -12.22
CA ILE A 36 7.41 -1.59 -11.23
C ILE A 36 6.99 -2.97 -11.72
N SER A 37 7.45 -4.02 -11.04
CA SER A 37 7.00 -5.38 -11.33
C SER A 37 5.51 -5.54 -11.01
N PHE A 38 4.75 -6.09 -11.97
CA PHE A 38 3.34 -6.41 -11.75
C PHE A 38 3.17 -7.48 -10.67
N ALA A 39 4.10 -8.45 -10.59
CA ALA A 39 4.10 -9.48 -9.56
C ALA A 39 4.22 -8.87 -8.15
N THR A 40 5.06 -7.85 -7.97
CA THR A 40 5.19 -7.14 -6.69
C THR A 40 3.87 -6.50 -6.27
N LEU A 41 3.15 -5.86 -7.20
CA LEU A 41 1.86 -5.26 -6.88
C LEU A 41 0.78 -6.29 -6.52
N LEU A 42 0.77 -7.45 -7.19
CA LEU A 42 -0.14 -8.54 -6.88
C LEU A 42 0.14 -9.17 -5.52
N ILE A 43 1.41 -9.47 -5.22
CA ILE A 43 1.82 -10.00 -3.92
C ILE A 43 1.43 -9.02 -2.81
N GLN A 44 1.68 -7.73 -3.03
CA GLN A 44 1.29 -6.68 -2.09
C GLN A 44 -0.23 -6.64 -1.87
N LEU A 45 -1.05 -6.76 -2.94
CA LEU A 45 -2.52 -6.81 -2.82
C LEU A 45 -2.99 -8.01 -2.00
N ILE A 46 -2.45 -9.21 -2.26
CA ILE A 46 -2.81 -10.43 -1.52
C ILE A 46 -2.45 -10.25 -0.04
N GLN A 47 -1.26 -9.74 0.24
CA GLN A 47 -0.76 -9.51 1.59
C GLN A 47 -1.66 -8.53 2.37
N VAL A 48 -1.98 -7.36 1.81
CA VAL A 48 -2.82 -6.37 2.53
C VAL A 48 -4.26 -6.83 2.70
N VAL A 49 -4.81 -7.59 1.74
CA VAL A 49 -6.17 -8.17 1.86
C VAL A 49 -6.20 -9.20 2.99
N ALA A 50 -5.20 -10.09 3.06
CA ALA A 50 -5.10 -11.07 4.14
C ALA A 50 -5.01 -10.38 5.53
N TRP A 51 -4.19 -9.34 5.65
CA TRP A 51 -4.06 -8.58 6.90
C TRP A 51 -5.31 -7.77 7.25
N LEU A 52 -6.02 -7.23 6.26
CA LEU A 52 -7.27 -6.52 6.46
C LEU A 52 -8.34 -7.46 7.01
N LEU A 53 -8.52 -8.64 6.39
CA LEU A 53 -9.44 -9.68 6.87
C LEU A 53 -9.07 -10.13 8.28
N TYR A 54 -7.79 -10.39 8.54
CA TYR A 54 -7.30 -10.76 9.86
C TYR A 54 -7.58 -9.68 10.91
N GLY A 55 -7.34 -8.41 10.58
CA GLY A 55 -7.64 -7.27 11.46
C GLY A 55 -9.13 -7.13 11.79
N ILE A 56 -10.00 -7.37 10.81
CA ILE A 56 -11.46 -7.39 11.02
C ILE A 56 -11.86 -8.51 11.98
N LEU A 57 -11.32 -9.72 11.80
CA LEU A 57 -11.58 -10.86 12.68
C LEU A 57 -11.14 -10.59 14.13
N LEU A 58 -10.03 -9.86 14.31
CA LEU A 58 -9.54 -9.44 15.63
C LEU A 58 -10.21 -8.17 16.18
N LYS A 59 -11.10 -7.51 15.42
CA LYS A 59 -11.65 -6.17 15.74
C LYS A 59 -10.55 -5.13 16.05
N ASN A 60 -9.38 -5.25 15.43
CA ASN A 60 -8.22 -4.39 15.66
C ASN A 60 -8.25 -3.18 14.69
N MET A 61 -8.78 -2.05 15.15
CA MET A 61 -8.92 -0.84 14.33
C MET A 61 -7.61 -0.30 13.73
N PRO A 62 -6.52 -0.15 14.51
CA PRO A 62 -5.23 0.27 13.94
C PRO A 62 -4.77 -0.59 12.76
N LEU A 63 -4.85 -1.92 12.89
CA LEU A 63 -4.45 -2.85 11.85
C LEU A 63 -5.33 -2.74 10.60
N ILE A 64 -6.64 -2.55 10.79
CA ILE A 64 -7.60 -2.34 9.70
C ILE A 64 -7.28 -1.05 8.94
N ILE A 65 -7.12 0.07 9.66
CA ILE A 65 -6.88 1.39 9.07
C ILE A 65 -5.60 1.40 8.23
N VAL A 66 -4.51 0.85 8.77
CA VAL A 66 -3.22 0.79 8.07
C VAL A 66 -3.34 -0.04 6.79
N ASN A 67 -3.94 -1.24 6.86
CA ASN A 67 -4.06 -2.11 5.69
C ASN A 67 -5.04 -1.59 4.64
N LEU A 68 -6.09 -0.86 5.05
CA LEU A 68 -7.00 -0.20 4.12
C LEU A 68 -6.28 0.89 3.32
N PHE A 69 -5.43 1.67 3.98
CA PHE A 69 -4.62 2.69 3.30
C PHE A 69 -3.60 2.06 2.35
N MET A 70 -2.92 1.00 2.79
CA MET A 70 -1.99 0.25 1.94
C MET A 70 -2.69 -0.33 0.71
N PHE A 71 -3.85 -0.97 0.89
CA PHE A 71 -4.68 -1.48 -0.20
C PHE A 71 -5.02 -0.39 -1.22
N THR A 72 -5.46 0.78 -0.76
CA THR A 72 -5.82 1.90 -1.63
C THR A 72 -4.64 2.35 -2.50
N ASN A 73 -3.45 2.49 -1.91
CA ASN A 73 -2.25 2.89 -2.65
C ASN A 73 -1.80 1.81 -3.63
N THR A 74 -1.76 0.55 -3.21
CA THR A 74 -1.37 -0.56 -4.09
C THR A 74 -2.36 -0.70 -5.25
N PHE A 75 -3.67 -0.57 -4.99
CA PHE A 75 -4.70 -0.61 -6.02
C PHE A 75 -4.52 0.52 -7.05
N LEU A 76 -4.24 1.74 -6.59
CA LEU A 76 -3.95 2.86 -7.47
C LEU A 76 -2.70 2.61 -8.35
N LEU A 77 -1.65 2.03 -7.78
CA LEU A 77 -0.46 1.63 -8.55
C LEU A 77 -0.76 0.55 -9.60
N VAL A 78 -1.65 -0.40 -9.30
CA VAL A 78 -2.11 -1.41 -10.27
C VAL A 78 -2.86 -0.75 -11.42
N ILE A 79 -3.79 0.16 -11.14
CA ILE A 79 -4.50 0.92 -12.18
C ILE A 79 -3.51 1.70 -13.05
N MET A 80 -2.54 2.39 -12.43
CA MET A 80 -1.51 3.12 -13.18
C MET A 80 -0.64 2.17 -14.02
N LYS A 81 -0.25 1.00 -13.48
CA LYS A 81 0.51 -0.02 -14.20
C LYS A 81 -0.24 -0.49 -15.44
N MET A 82 -1.54 -0.77 -15.32
CA MET A 82 -2.38 -1.16 -16.46
C MET A 82 -2.51 -0.03 -17.48
N LYS A 83 -2.79 1.19 -17.04
CA LYS A 83 -2.97 2.36 -17.92
C LYS A 83 -1.71 2.75 -18.68
N TYR A 84 -0.55 2.74 -18.03
CA TYR A 84 0.70 3.19 -18.63
C TYR A 84 1.48 2.09 -19.33
N LYS A 85 1.22 0.80 -19.04
CA LYS A 85 1.75 -0.32 -19.83
C LYS A 85 1.29 -0.21 -21.29
N THR A 86 0.00 0.02 -21.52
CA THR A 86 -0.58 0.16 -22.87
C THR A 86 0.01 1.33 -23.67
N LYS A 87 0.51 2.37 -23.01
CA LYS A 87 1.06 3.57 -23.66
C LYS A 87 2.54 3.42 -24.09
N ILE A 88 3.23 2.39 -23.60
CA ILE A 88 4.64 2.10 -23.94
C ILE A 88 4.74 1.08 -25.09
N GLU A 89 3.68 0.30 -25.30
CA GLU A 89 3.61 -0.75 -26.33
C GLU A 89 2.92 -0.30 -27.65
N LEU A 90 2.58 1.00 -27.78
CA LEU A 90 2.09 1.66 -28.99
C LEU A 90 3.13 2.67 -29.50
#